data_AF-A0A1Z9BPT9-F1
#
_entry.id   AF-A0A1Z9BPT9-F1
#
_cell.length_a   1.000
_cell.length_b   1.000
_cell.length_c   1.000
_cell.angle_alpha   90.00
_cell.angle_beta   90.00
_cell.angle_gamma   90.00
#
_symmetry.space_group_name_H-M   'P 1'
#
loop_
_entity.id
_entity.type
_entity.pdbx_description
1 polymer ?
#
loop_
_entity_poly.entity_id
_entity_poly.type
_entity_poly.pdbx_seq_one_letter_code
_entity_poly.pdbx_strand_id
1 'polypeptide(L)'
;MPIGAVLGIGSAIFGAVSGSNQASESNRASKKAVENQYKYDTERYDMAKDKLNADRDFAIEQIQTNIRNDERLADLKNQQSLDNYGFNLKIREQQMKNYTRQYDKSSNLYGQQLSFNDMAANVASTAEQQKMNDAMSEAAFQNEDLFVQGLQETGTMMARGQAGKSVGKGKQSLNAQLGRNQNIVMANLLSSKSTMRNALARVATQRTGADIQAFANLMIPQDAPPEVLEPYAAILPEYTLPRALQDFDYGPEPIKGVVAQVSTSAPWLNALGSVSSNLVSAFSNNGPNLGGFSYGNTGIGAGGGSVGGIGTFGPNYGFTA
;
A
#
# COMPACT_ATOMS: atom_id res chain seq x y z
N MET A 1 21.54 29.01 62.36
CA MET A 1 21.77 30.33 62.99
C MET A 1 22.89 30.16 64.01
N PRO A 2 23.91 31.04 64.16
CA PRO A 2 24.03 32.49 63.85
C PRO A 2 25.05 32.78 62.71
N ILE A 3 25.07 33.92 61.99
CA ILE A 3 25.39 35.35 62.26
C ILE A 3 26.88 35.67 62.49
N GLY A 4 27.40 36.56 61.63
CA GLY A 4 28.58 37.43 61.81
C GLY A 4 29.41 37.56 60.52
N ALA A 5 29.94 38.69 60.04
CA ALA A 5 29.85 40.14 60.29
C ALA A 5 30.71 40.80 59.17
N VAL A 6 30.17 41.72 58.37
CA VAL A 6 30.52 43.17 58.31
C VAL A 6 32.02 43.49 58.27
N LEU A 7 32.49 43.97 57.11
CA LEU A 7 33.64 44.86 56.88
C LEU A 7 33.23 45.73 55.66
N GLY A 8 33.01 47.03 55.71
CA GLY A 8 33.56 48.08 56.58
C GLY A 8 34.41 49.01 55.73
N ILE A 9 33.78 49.90 54.95
CA ILE A 9 34.44 51.01 54.24
C ILE A 9 34.93 51.99 55.30
N GLY A 10 36.23 51.94 55.61
CA GLY A 10 36.91 52.84 56.52
C GLY A 10 37.90 53.72 55.77
N SER A 11 37.59 55.01 55.75
CA SER A 11 38.43 56.12 55.30
C SER A 11 39.79 56.15 56.02
N ALA A 12 40.88 56.23 55.23
CA ALA A 12 42.17 56.69 55.72
C ALA A 12 42.57 57.95 54.94
N ILE A 13 42.07 59.08 55.43
CA ILE A 13 42.69 60.40 55.29
C ILE A 13 43.89 60.38 56.22
N PHE A 14 45.12 60.22 55.72
CA PHE A 14 46.34 60.65 56.41
C PHE A 14 47.55 60.57 55.46
N GLY A 15 48.10 61.71 55.06
CA GLY A 15 49.32 61.77 54.24
C GLY A 15 49.48 63.02 53.38
N ALA A 16 49.28 64.21 53.94
CA ALA A 16 49.70 65.46 53.31
C ALA A 16 51.12 65.84 53.80
N VAL A 17 51.89 66.44 52.90
CA VAL A 17 53.13 67.24 53.12
C VAL A 17 54.46 66.49 52.99
N SER A 18 54.82 66.16 51.74
CA SER A 18 56.20 66.17 51.22
C SER A 18 56.14 66.18 49.68
N GLY A 19 56.55 67.29 49.03
CA GLY A 19 56.80 67.34 47.59
C GLY A 19 55.72 68.01 46.71
N SER A 20 55.66 69.35 46.73
CA SER A 20 54.84 70.13 45.77
C SER A 20 55.22 69.90 44.29
N ASN A 21 56.45 69.47 44.00
CA ASN A 21 56.88 69.09 42.64
C ASN A 21 56.52 67.63 42.26
N GLN A 22 56.59 66.69 43.21
CA GLN A 22 56.23 65.27 42.99
C GLN A 22 54.71 65.06 42.83
N ALA A 23 53.89 65.85 43.55
CA ALA A 23 52.46 65.89 43.33
C ALA A 23 52.10 66.43 41.92
N SER A 24 52.86 67.38 41.39
CA SER A 24 52.62 67.92 40.04
C SER A 24 52.96 66.92 38.93
N GLU A 25 54.00 66.11 39.13
CA GLU A 25 54.44 65.08 38.20
C GLU A 25 53.55 63.83 38.26
N SER A 26 53.16 63.42 39.48
CA SER A 26 52.12 62.42 39.70
C SER A 26 50.78 62.83 39.06
N ASN A 27 50.36 64.09 39.24
CA ASN A 27 49.15 64.61 38.58
C ASN A 27 49.26 64.64 37.04
N ARG A 28 50.45 64.85 36.47
CA ARG A 28 50.67 64.77 35.01
C ARG A 28 50.64 63.34 34.50
N ALA A 29 51.23 62.39 35.24
CA ALA A 29 51.19 60.97 34.91
C ALA A 29 49.76 60.41 35.01
N SER A 30 49.02 60.78 36.06
CA SER A 30 47.60 60.44 36.20
C SER A 30 46.74 61.04 35.09
N LYS A 31 46.97 62.29 34.69
CA LYS A 31 46.28 62.91 33.55
C LYS A 31 46.55 62.19 32.23
N LYS A 32 47.81 61.79 31.97
CA LYS A 32 48.17 61.00 30.77
C LYS A 32 47.56 59.61 30.78
N ALA A 33 47.52 58.94 31.93
CA ALA A 33 46.87 57.64 32.08
C ALA A 33 45.36 57.73 31.81
N VAL A 34 44.69 58.75 32.34
CA VAL A 34 43.26 59.02 32.09
C VAL A 34 43.00 59.33 30.61
N GLU A 35 43.88 60.07 29.93
CA GLU A 35 43.74 60.37 28.51
C GLU A 35 43.93 59.12 27.63
N ASN A 36 44.93 58.29 27.93
CA ASN A 36 45.17 57.04 27.22
C ASN A 36 44.03 56.04 27.43
N GLN A 37 43.48 55.97 28.65
CA GLN A 37 42.30 55.17 28.95
C GLN A 37 41.09 55.64 28.15
N TYR A 38 40.84 56.95 28.09
CA TYR A 38 39.76 57.51 27.29
C TYR A 38 39.88 57.19 25.79
N LYS A 39 41.10 57.29 25.22
CA LYS A 39 41.34 56.93 23.81
C LYS A 39 41.05 55.45 23.55
N TYR A 40 41.57 54.56 24.40
CA TYR A 40 41.31 53.13 24.32
C TYR A 40 39.81 52.80 24.45
N ASP A 41 39.11 53.42 25.40
CA ASP A 41 37.67 53.22 25.61
C ASP A 41 36.86 53.74 24.42
N THR A 42 37.29 54.83 23.77
CA THR A 42 36.66 55.37 22.55
C THR A 42 36.84 54.43 21.37
N GLU A 43 38.07 53.95 21.12
CA GLU A 43 38.34 52.96 20.07
C GLU A 43 37.57 51.66 20.29
N ARG A 44 37.47 51.21 21.55
CA ARG A 44 36.68 50.03 21.91
C ARG A 44 35.19 50.24 21.67
N TYR A 45 34.67 51.44 21.94
CA TYR A 45 33.29 51.78 21.67
C TYR A 45 32.97 51.75 20.17
N ASP A 46 33.83 52.36 19.34
CA ASP A 46 33.68 52.32 17.89
C ASP A 46 33.77 50.89 17.34
N MET A 47 34.75 50.09 17.80
CA MET A 47 34.84 48.67 17.46
C MET A 47 33.60 47.87 17.91
N ALA A 48 33.00 48.21 19.06
CA ALA A 48 31.78 47.57 19.52
C ALA A 48 30.57 47.94 18.66
N LYS A 49 30.49 49.19 18.18
CA LYS A 49 29.46 49.63 17.20
C LYS A 49 29.58 48.85 15.90
N ASP A 50 30.78 48.77 15.33
CA ASP A 50 31.02 48.06 14.07
C ASP A 50 30.72 46.57 14.20
N LYS A 51 31.13 45.95 15.32
CA LYS A 51 30.80 44.56 15.62
C LYS A 51 29.29 44.34 15.72
N LEU A 52 28.57 45.23 16.40
CA LEU A 52 27.12 45.12 16.56
C LEU A 52 26.37 45.23 15.21
N ASN A 53 26.82 46.13 14.34
CA ASN A 53 26.30 46.26 12.97
C ASN A 53 26.58 44.99 12.15
N ALA A 54 27.83 44.49 12.18
CA ALA A 54 28.23 43.28 11.46
C ALA A 54 27.47 42.03 11.96
N ASP A 55 27.31 41.87 13.27
CA ASP A 55 26.56 40.77 13.87
C ASP A 55 25.07 40.82 13.44
N ARG A 56 24.50 42.03 13.28
CA ARG A 56 23.11 42.21 12.83
C ARG A 56 22.96 41.86 11.36
N ASP A 57 23.88 42.33 10.53
CA ASP A 57 23.85 42.05 9.09
C ASP A 57 24.03 40.55 8.84
N PHE A 58 24.94 39.89 9.57
CA PHE A 58 25.08 38.43 9.55
C PHE A 58 23.80 37.71 9.99
N ALA A 59 23.14 38.19 11.04
CA ALA A 59 21.86 37.64 11.48
C ALA A 59 20.76 37.77 10.41
N ILE A 60 20.68 38.90 9.72
CA ILE A 60 19.74 39.13 8.62
C ILE A 60 20.04 38.18 7.46
N GLU A 61 21.32 38.07 7.04
CA GLU A 61 21.73 37.18 5.96
C GLU A 61 21.43 35.71 6.28
N GLN A 62 21.63 35.29 7.53
CA GLN A 62 21.29 33.95 7.99
C GLN A 62 19.79 33.68 7.88
N ILE A 63 18.95 34.62 8.35
CA ILE A 63 17.49 34.50 8.23
C ILE A 63 17.06 34.44 6.76
N GLN A 64 17.59 35.31 5.90
CA GLN A 64 17.30 35.30 4.47
C GLN A 64 17.74 33.99 3.79
N THR A 65 18.85 33.42 4.22
CA THR A 65 19.32 32.12 3.73
C THR A 65 18.39 30.99 4.16
N ASN A 66 17.90 31.03 5.40
CA ASN A 66 16.92 30.06 5.89
C ASN A 66 15.58 30.17 5.13
N ILE A 67 15.09 31.39 4.88
CA ILE A 67 13.89 31.62 4.04
C ILE A 67 14.04 30.94 2.67
N ARG A 68 15.16 31.20 1.97
CA ARG A 68 15.41 30.60 0.64
C ARG A 68 15.50 29.08 0.68
N ASN A 69 16.07 28.52 1.74
CA ASN A 69 16.17 27.07 1.89
C ASN A 69 14.80 26.44 2.15
N ASP A 70 13.95 27.07 2.96
CA ASP A 70 12.61 26.60 3.25
C ASP A 70 11.68 26.72 2.04
N GLU A 71 11.78 27.79 1.26
CA GLU A 71 11.08 27.94 -0.02
C GLU A 71 11.43 26.79 -0.99
N ARG A 72 12.73 26.51 -1.16
CA ARG A 72 13.19 25.39 -2.01
C ARG A 72 12.72 24.04 -1.49
N LEU A 73 12.68 23.85 -0.17
CA LEU A 73 12.20 22.62 0.43
C LEU A 73 10.69 22.46 0.25
N ALA A 74 9.92 23.55 0.39
CA ALA A 74 8.49 23.56 0.16
C ALA A 74 8.17 23.25 -1.31
N ASP A 75 8.89 23.86 -2.25
CA ASP A 75 8.75 23.58 -3.69
C ASP A 75 9.04 22.11 -4.01
N LEU A 76 10.12 21.55 -3.46
CA LEU A 76 10.46 20.14 -3.63
C LEU A 76 9.36 19.23 -3.06
N LYS A 77 8.83 19.54 -1.87
CA LYS A 77 7.73 18.78 -1.26
C LYS A 77 6.46 18.87 -2.11
N ASN A 78 6.14 20.04 -2.65
CA ASN A 78 5.00 20.24 -3.54
C ASN A 78 5.16 19.40 -4.82
N GLN A 79 6.33 19.46 -5.47
CA GLN A 79 6.65 18.65 -6.65
C GLN A 79 6.55 17.15 -6.38
N GLN A 80 7.18 16.67 -5.30
CA GLN A 80 7.10 15.26 -4.89
C GLN A 80 5.65 14.82 -4.63
N SER A 81 4.84 15.69 -4.01
CA SER A 81 3.44 15.38 -3.74
C SER A 81 2.61 15.33 -5.02
N LEU A 82 2.89 16.20 -6.00
CA LEU A 82 2.28 16.17 -7.33
C LEU A 82 2.68 14.94 -8.14
N ASP A 83 3.95 14.55 -8.08
CA ASP A 83 4.44 13.32 -8.74
C ASP A 83 3.78 12.08 -8.14
N ASN A 84 3.69 12.01 -6.81
CA ASN A 84 2.99 10.94 -6.09
C ASN A 84 1.50 10.91 -6.47
N TYR A 85 0.85 12.06 -6.57
CA TYR A 85 -0.54 12.18 -7.03
C TYR A 85 -0.70 11.62 -8.46
N GLY A 86 0.14 12.04 -9.39
CA GLY A 86 0.13 11.53 -10.77
C GLY A 86 0.40 10.03 -10.87
N PHE A 87 1.28 9.50 -10.01
CA PHE A 87 1.54 8.06 -9.91
C PHE A 87 0.34 7.29 -9.37
N ASN A 88 -0.30 7.79 -8.30
CA ASN A 88 -1.50 7.19 -7.73
C ASN A 88 -2.67 7.19 -8.73
N LEU A 89 -2.82 8.26 -9.53
CA LEU A 89 -3.81 8.29 -10.62
C LEU A 89 -3.54 7.21 -11.67
N LYS A 90 -2.28 7.00 -12.07
CA LYS A 90 -1.90 5.91 -12.99
C LYS A 90 -2.19 4.53 -12.39
N ILE A 91 -1.93 4.33 -11.10
CA ILE A 91 -2.28 3.07 -10.41
C ILE A 91 -3.80 2.85 -10.49
N ARG A 92 -4.59 3.87 -10.15
CA ARG A 92 -6.05 3.82 -10.20
C ARG A 92 -6.55 3.45 -11.60
N GLU A 93 -6.01 4.10 -12.64
CA GLU A 93 -6.35 3.81 -14.03
C GLU A 93 -5.99 2.37 -14.43
N GLN A 94 -4.79 1.90 -14.05
CA GLN A 94 -4.36 0.53 -14.33
C GLN A 94 -5.23 -0.50 -13.61
N GLN A 95 -5.59 -0.26 -12.35
CA GLN A 95 -6.50 -1.10 -11.59
C GLN A 95 -7.86 -1.18 -12.29
N MET A 96 -8.44 -0.04 -12.65
CA MET A 96 -9.70 0.03 -13.41
C MET A 96 -9.65 -0.76 -14.72
N LYS A 97 -8.58 -0.57 -15.49
CA LYS A 97 -8.37 -1.29 -16.75
C LYS A 97 -8.24 -2.80 -16.55
N ASN A 98 -7.55 -3.22 -15.49
CA ASN A 98 -7.41 -4.63 -15.15
C ASN A 98 -8.73 -5.25 -14.71
N TYR A 99 -9.55 -4.54 -13.92
CA TYR A 99 -10.88 -5.02 -13.53
C TYR A 99 -11.82 -5.11 -14.73
N THR A 100 -11.83 -4.09 -15.59
CA THR A 100 -12.62 -4.09 -16.82
C THR A 100 -12.24 -5.26 -17.71
N ARG A 101 -10.94 -5.48 -17.96
CA ARG A 101 -10.44 -6.60 -18.77
C ARG A 101 -10.83 -7.96 -18.18
N GLN A 102 -10.78 -8.11 -16.87
CA GLN A 102 -11.17 -9.35 -16.20
C GLN A 102 -12.67 -9.61 -16.37
N TYR A 103 -13.50 -8.59 -16.19
CA TYR A 103 -14.94 -8.67 -16.43
C TYR A 103 -15.24 -9.04 -17.89
N ASP A 104 -14.68 -8.33 -18.86
CA ASP A 104 -14.87 -8.59 -20.29
C ASP A 104 -14.47 -10.03 -20.66
N LYS A 105 -13.34 -10.51 -20.13
CA LYS A 105 -12.91 -11.89 -20.33
C LYS A 105 -13.91 -12.88 -19.72
N SER A 106 -14.38 -12.62 -18.50
CA SER A 106 -15.37 -13.49 -17.83
C SER A 106 -16.71 -13.51 -18.60
N SER A 107 -17.15 -12.37 -19.15
CA SER A 107 -18.36 -12.26 -19.96
C SER A 107 -18.22 -13.04 -21.27
N ASN A 108 -17.07 -12.95 -21.95
CA ASN A 108 -16.81 -13.73 -23.15
C ASN A 108 -16.77 -15.25 -22.85
N LEU A 109 -16.14 -15.65 -21.75
CA LEU A 109 -16.10 -17.05 -21.32
C LEU A 109 -17.49 -17.57 -20.94
N TYR A 110 -18.29 -16.75 -20.25
CA TYR A 110 -19.67 -17.07 -19.93
C TYR A 110 -20.50 -17.33 -21.20
N GLY A 111 -20.41 -16.45 -22.20
CA GLY A 111 -21.10 -16.65 -23.49
C GLY A 111 -20.64 -17.92 -24.23
N GLN A 112 -19.34 -18.23 -24.19
CA GLN A 112 -18.81 -19.48 -24.74
C GLN A 112 -19.34 -20.70 -24.00
N GLN A 113 -19.36 -20.68 -22.65
CA GLN A 113 -19.87 -21.78 -21.83
C GLN A 113 -21.35 -22.06 -22.11
N LEU A 114 -22.19 -21.03 -22.23
CA LEU A 114 -23.60 -21.22 -22.63
C LEU A 114 -23.73 -21.92 -23.99
N SER A 115 -22.95 -21.49 -24.98
CA SER A 115 -22.95 -22.12 -26.31
C SER A 115 -22.49 -23.59 -26.25
N PHE A 116 -21.47 -23.89 -25.45
CA PHE A 116 -21.03 -25.27 -25.22
C PHE A 116 -22.08 -26.12 -24.50
N ASN A 117 -22.74 -25.58 -23.48
CA ASN A 117 -23.82 -26.27 -22.76
C ASN A 117 -25.00 -26.58 -23.69
N ASP A 118 -25.38 -25.63 -24.54
CA ASP A 118 -26.43 -25.80 -25.55
C ASP A 118 -26.05 -26.87 -26.58
N MET A 119 -24.83 -26.81 -27.11
CA MET A 119 -24.33 -27.82 -28.05
C MET A 119 -24.30 -29.22 -27.41
N ALA A 120 -23.79 -29.33 -26.18
CA ALA A 120 -23.74 -30.59 -25.44
C ALA A 120 -25.14 -31.16 -25.20
N ALA A 121 -26.10 -30.32 -24.82
CA ALA A 121 -27.49 -30.73 -24.63
C ALA A 121 -28.15 -31.20 -25.93
N ASN A 122 -27.89 -30.52 -27.05
CA ASN A 122 -28.40 -30.91 -28.37
C ASN A 122 -27.81 -32.23 -28.84
N VAL A 123 -26.48 -32.42 -28.70
CA VAL A 123 -25.80 -33.67 -29.05
C VAL A 123 -26.32 -34.83 -28.20
N ALA A 124 -26.45 -34.65 -26.89
CA ALA A 124 -26.99 -35.67 -25.99
C ALA A 124 -28.45 -36.01 -26.34
N SER A 125 -29.28 -35.01 -26.62
CA SER A 125 -30.68 -35.22 -27.00
C SER A 125 -30.81 -35.97 -28.33
N THR A 126 -29.95 -35.67 -29.30
CA THR A 126 -29.93 -36.34 -30.61
C THR A 126 -29.46 -37.79 -30.46
N ALA A 127 -28.46 -38.05 -29.64
CA ALA A 127 -27.99 -39.41 -29.35
C ALA A 127 -29.08 -40.26 -28.68
N GLU A 128 -29.87 -39.71 -27.76
CA GLU A 128 -30.99 -40.42 -27.14
C GLU A 128 -32.14 -40.70 -28.14
N GLN A 129 -32.39 -39.78 -29.08
CA GLN A 129 -33.34 -40.02 -30.17
C GLN A 129 -32.85 -41.11 -31.13
N GLN A 130 -31.56 -41.12 -31.48
CA GLN A 130 -30.97 -42.18 -32.31
C GLN A 130 -31.11 -43.55 -31.64
N LYS A 131 -30.80 -43.66 -30.34
CA LYS A 131 -31.02 -44.90 -29.57
C LYS A 131 -32.48 -45.36 -29.61
N MET A 132 -33.44 -44.44 -29.54
CA MET A 132 -34.86 -44.79 -29.67
C MET A 132 -35.21 -45.30 -31.07
N ASN A 133 -34.66 -44.67 -32.13
CA ASN A 133 -34.86 -45.12 -33.51
C ASN A 133 -34.22 -46.49 -33.75
N ASP A 134 -33.04 -46.75 -33.17
CA ASP A 134 -32.39 -48.06 -33.22
C ASP A 134 -33.25 -49.11 -32.50
N ALA A 135 -33.77 -48.80 -31.31
CA ALA A 135 -34.67 -49.68 -30.57
C ALA A 135 -36.01 -49.92 -31.31
N MET A 136 -36.55 -48.91 -32.01
CA MET A 136 -37.71 -49.08 -32.88
C MET A 136 -37.41 -49.99 -34.07
N SER A 137 -36.24 -49.82 -34.70
CA SER A 137 -35.81 -50.63 -35.84
C SER A 137 -35.59 -52.08 -35.41
N GLU A 138 -34.92 -52.30 -34.27
CA GLU A 138 -34.75 -53.63 -33.68
C GLU A 138 -36.09 -54.28 -33.33
N ALA A 139 -37.03 -53.53 -32.74
CA ALA A 139 -38.39 -54.01 -32.48
C ALA A 139 -39.15 -54.37 -33.78
N ALA A 140 -38.93 -53.63 -34.86
CA ALA A 140 -39.51 -53.96 -36.17
C ALA A 140 -38.95 -55.27 -36.73
N PHE A 141 -37.62 -55.45 -36.71
CA PHE A 141 -36.99 -56.71 -37.13
C PHE A 141 -37.45 -57.89 -36.28
N GLN A 142 -37.53 -57.73 -34.96
CA GLN A 142 -38.06 -58.77 -34.07
C GLN A 142 -39.52 -59.13 -34.40
N ASN A 143 -40.35 -58.16 -34.78
CA ASN A 143 -41.72 -58.43 -35.23
C ASN A 143 -41.78 -59.17 -36.58
N GLU A 144 -40.90 -58.82 -37.52
CA GLU A 144 -40.77 -59.53 -38.80
C GLU A 144 -40.32 -60.99 -38.61
N ASP A 145 -39.32 -61.22 -37.75
CA ASP A 145 -38.85 -62.56 -37.42
C ASP A 145 -39.95 -63.42 -36.78
N LEU A 146 -40.71 -62.85 -35.83
CA LEU A 146 -41.86 -63.53 -35.22
C LEU A 146 -42.94 -63.87 -36.25
N PHE A 147 -43.18 -62.99 -37.21
CA PHE A 147 -44.14 -63.22 -38.28
C PHE A 147 -43.69 -64.34 -39.23
N VAL A 148 -42.42 -64.31 -39.66
CA VAL A 148 -41.83 -65.37 -40.51
C VAL A 148 -41.83 -66.71 -39.78
N GLN A 149 -41.45 -66.73 -38.51
CA GLN A 149 -41.50 -67.93 -37.68
C GLN A 149 -42.93 -68.49 -37.57
N GLY A 150 -43.92 -67.61 -37.35
CA GLY A 150 -45.33 -67.99 -37.34
C GLY A 150 -45.81 -68.59 -38.68
N LEU A 151 -45.36 -68.03 -39.81
CA LEU A 151 -45.65 -68.57 -41.15
C LEU A 151 -45.00 -69.93 -41.38
N GLN A 152 -43.72 -70.11 -41.01
CA GLN A 152 -43.01 -71.38 -41.14
C GLN A 152 -43.63 -72.47 -40.26
N GLU A 153 -43.97 -72.17 -39.01
CA GLU A 153 -44.64 -73.11 -38.11
C GLU A 153 -46.04 -73.48 -38.61
N THR A 154 -46.79 -72.51 -39.15
CA THR A 154 -48.08 -72.78 -39.78
C THR A 154 -47.91 -73.65 -41.03
N GLY A 155 -46.93 -73.35 -41.89
CA GLY A 155 -46.62 -74.11 -43.09
C GLY A 155 -46.23 -75.56 -42.78
N THR A 156 -45.39 -75.78 -41.76
CA THR A 156 -45.02 -77.14 -41.32
C THR A 156 -46.20 -77.90 -40.71
N MET A 157 -47.09 -77.23 -39.97
CA MET A 157 -48.34 -77.84 -39.48
C MET A 157 -49.27 -78.24 -40.63
N MET A 158 -49.40 -77.42 -41.68
CA MET A 158 -50.21 -77.76 -42.86
C MET A 158 -49.57 -78.87 -43.70
N ALA A 159 -48.26 -78.81 -43.92
CA ALA A 159 -47.51 -79.81 -44.70
C ALA A 159 -47.52 -81.21 -44.05
N ARG A 160 -47.61 -81.29 -42.72
CA ARG A 160 -47.75 -82.57 -41.99
C ARG A 160 -49.11 -83.26 -42.17
N GLY A 161 -50.06 -82.65 -42.89
CA GLY A 161 -51.33 -83.29 -43.27
C GLY A 161 -52.26 -83.64 -42.10
N GLN A 162 -51.98 -83.15 -40.90
CA GLN A 162 -52.82 -83.41 -39.73
C GLN A 162 -54.04 -82.49 -39.77
N ALA A 163 -55.23 -83.02 -40.07
CA ALA A 163 -56.49 -82.28 -39.99
C ALA A 163 -57.30 -82.79 -38.78
N GLY A 164 -57.64 -81.92 -37.83
CA GLY A 164 -58.43 -82.28 -36.64
C GLY A 164 -58.26 -81.33 -35.44
N LYS A 165 -59.00 -81.57 -34.33
CA LYS A 165 -59.00 -80.73 -33.11
C LYS A 165 -57.59 -80.45 -32.53
N SER A 166 -56.64 -81.36 -32.74
CA SER A 166 -55.26 -81.24 -32.28
C SER A 166 -54.49 -80.11 -33.00
N VAL A 167 -54.73 -79.90 -34.30
CA VAL A 167 -54.13 -78.80 -35.05
C VAL A 167 -54.75 -77.46 -34.68
N GLY A 168 -56.05 -77.44 -34.32
CA GLY A 168 -56.69 -76.26 -33.74
C GLY A 168 -56.01 -75.80 -32.44
N LYS A 169 -55.69 -76.74 -31.53
CA LYS A 169 -54.93 -76.44 -30.30
C LYS A 169 -53.49 -76.03 -30.59
N GLY A 170 -52.84 -76.62 -31.59
CA GLY A 170 -51.51 -76.22 -32.06
C GLY A 170 -51.48 -74.78 -32.54
N LYS A 171 -52.42 -74.40 -33.42
CA LYS A 171 -52.58 -73.00 -33.88
C LYS A 171 -52.91 -72.04 -32.75
N GLN A 172 -53.73 -72.43 -31.78
CA GLN A 172 -54.03 -71.61 -30.62
C GLN A 172 -52.81 -71.40 -29.73
N SER A 173 -52.01 -72.44 -29.51
CA SER A 173 -50.73 -72.35 -28.77
C SER A 173 -49.73 -71.46 -29.50
N LEU A 174 -49.61 -71.60 -30.82
CA LEU A 174 -48.76 -70.77 -31.67
C LEU A 174 -49.16 -69.29 -31.59
N ASN A 175 -50.44 -68.97 -31.80
CA ASN A 175 -50.95 -67.61 -31.69
C ASN A 175 -50.73 -67.03 -30.29
N ALA A 176 -50.87 -67.84 -29.24
CA ALA A 176 -50.60 -67.42 -27.87
C ALA A 176 -49.10 -67.20 -27.57
N GLN A 177 -48.20 -67.93 -28.22
CA GLN A 177 -46.75 -67.67 -28.14
C GLN A 177 -46.37 -66.40 -28.89
N LEU A 178 -46.88 -66.23 -30.12
CA LEU A 178 -46.64 -65.06 -30.94
C LEU A 178 -47.16 -63.78 -30.27
N GLY A 179 -48.37 -63.82 -29.70
CA GLY A 179 -48.92 -62.70 -28.92
C GLY A 179 -48.12 -62.39 -27.64
N ARG A 180 -47.55 -63.39 -26.97
CA ARG A 180 -46.65 -63.16 -25.82
C ARG A 180 -45.36 -62.49 -26.25
N ASN A 181 -44.74 -62.93 -27.35
CA ASN A 181 -43.50 -62.33 -27.84
C ASN A 181 -43.73 -60.90 -28.35
N GLN A 182 -44.82 -60.64 -29.06
CA GLN A 182 -45.21 -59.28 -29.47
C GLN A 182 -45.40 -58.35 -28.26
N ASN A 183 -46.05 -58.83 -27.19
CA ASN A 183 -46.20 -58.06 -25.97
C ASN A 183 -44.86 -57.75 -25.30
N ILE A 184 -43.89 -58.68 -25.34
CA ILE A 184 -42.53 -58.44 -24.82
C ILE A 184 -41.82 -57.35 -25.63
N VAL A 185 -41.90 -57.41 -26.97
CA VAL A 185 -41.33 -56.38 -27.86
C VAL A 185 -41.95 -55.01 -27.58
N MET A 186 -43.28 -54.92 -27.48
CA MET A 186 -43.97 -53.68 -27.11
C MET A 186 -43.57 -53.18 -25.72
N ALA A 187 -43.45 -54.06 -24.73
CA ALA A 187 -43.05 -53.68 -23.38
C ALA A 187 -41.62 -53.10 -23.36
N ASN A 188 -40.69 -53.70 -24.11
CA ASN A 188 -39.34 -53.19 -24.27
C ASN A 188 -39.33 -51.82 -24.96
N LEU A 189 -40.14 -51.64 -26.00
CA LEU A 189 -40.24 -50.35 -26.69
C LEU A 189 -40.84 -49.25 -25.81
N LEU A 190 -41.87 -49.58 -25.02
CA LEU A 190 -42.50 -48.64 -24.08
C LEU A 190 -41.53 -48.25 -22.96
N SER A 191 -40.74 -49.22 -22.47
CA SER A 191 -39.66 -48.99 -21.51
C SER A 191 -38.56 -48.10 -22.10
N SER A 192 -38.14 -48.35 -23.34
CA SER A 192 -37.17 -47.52 -24.06
C SER A 192 -37.67 -46.08 -24.21
N LYS A 193 -38.95 -45.89 -24.57
CA LYS A 193 -39.57 -44.55 -24.65
C LYS A 193 -39.58 -43.82 -23.31
N SER A 194 -39.89 -44.51 -22.21
CA SER A 194 -39.82 -43.94 -20.86
C SER A 194 -38.38 -43.56 -20.50
N THR A 195 -37.42 -44.42 -20.82
CA THR A 195 -35.99 -44.20 -20.60
C THR A 195 -35.49 -42.98 -21.36
N MET A 196 -35.84 -42.86 -22.65
CA MET A 196 -35.53 -41.69 -23.48
C MET A 196 -36.10 -40.41 -22.87
N ARG A 197 -37.38 -40.40 -22.44
CA ARG A 197 -37.98 -39.22 -21.79
C ARG A 197 -37.24 -38.81 -20.52
N ASN A 198 -36.91 -39.78 -19.66
CA ASN A 198 -36.12 -39.52 -18.46
C ASN A 198 -34.70 -39.06 -18.78
N ALA A 199 -34.09 -39.58 -19.85
CA ALA A 199 -32.79 -39.12 -20.34
C ALA A 199 -32.85 -37.68 -20.83
N LEU A 200 -33.85 -37.31 -21.65
CA LEU A 200 -34.04 -35.94 -22.12
C LEU A 200 -34.32 -34.96 -20.97
N ALA A 201 -35.13 -35.35 -19.98
CA ALA A 201 -35.35 -34.56 -18.78
C ALA A 201 -34.04 -34.34 -18.00
N ARG A 202 -33.21 -35.38 -17.86
CA ARG A 202 -31.88 -35.26 -17.24
C ARG A 202 -30.98 -34.32 -18.01
N VAL A 203 -30.91 -34.43 -19.34
CA VAL A 203 -30.14 -33.53 -20.20
C VAL A 203 -30.57 -32.07 -20.00
N ALA A 204 -31.88 -31.80 -19.95
CA ALA A 204 -32.39 -30.45 -19.69
C ALA A 204 -31.95 -29.94 -18.30
N THR A 205 -32.08 -30.75 -17.25
CA THR A 205 -31.65 -30.36 -15.90
C THR A 205 -30.14 -30.15 -15.79
N GLN A 206 -29.34 -30.98 -16.49
CA GLN A 206 -27.88 -30.85 -16.53
C GLN A 206 -27.47 -29.56 -17.23
N ARG A 207 -28.12 -29.21 -18.36
CA ARG A 207 -27.90 -27.93 -19.04
C ARG A 207 -28.17 -26.75 -18.10
N THR A 208 -29.36 -26.71 -17.47
CA THR A 208 -29.69 -25.64 -16.53
C THR A 208 -28.72 -25.57 -15.36
N GLY A 209 -28.28 -26.71 -14.82
CA GLY A 209 -27.25 -26.75 -13.78
C GLY A 209 -25.91 -26.18 -14.25
N ALA A 210 -25.49 -26.53 -15.47
CA ALA A 210 -24.26 -26.01 -16.07
C ALA A 210 -24.35 -24.51 -16.38
N ASP A 211 -25.51 -24.01 -16.78
CA ASP A 211 -25.73 -22.58 -17.04
C ASP A 211 -25.68 -21.77 -15.74
N ILE A 212 -26.25 -22.28 -14.64
CA ILE A 212 -26.14 -21.66 -13.31
C ILE A 212 -24.68 -21.63 -12.85
N GLN A 213 -23.92 -22.72 -13.08
CA GLN A 213 -22.49 -22.75 -12.77
C GLN A 213 -21.70 -21.75 -13.63
N ALA A 214 -22.04 -21.63 -14.91
CA ALA A 214 -21.43 -20.64 -15.80
C ALA A 214 -21.71 -19.21 -15.31
N PHE A 215 -22.95 -18.92 -14.92
CA PHE A 215 -23.34 -17.62 -14.37
C PHE A 215 -22.63 -17.33 -13.04
N ALA A 216 -22.49 -18.32 -12.16
CA ALA A 216 -21.76 -18.16 -10.90
C ALA A 216 -20.26 -17.84 -11.11
N ASN A 217 -19.68 -18.27 -12.23
CA ASN A 217 -18.30 -17.98 -12.61
C ASN A 217 -18.13 -16.61 -13.29
N LEU A 218 -19.23 -15.94 -13.67
CA LEU A 218 -19.18 -14.60 -14.23
C LEU A 218 -18.72 -13.61 -13.16
N MET A 219 -17.73 -12.78 -13.47
CA MET A 219 -17.29 -11.76 -12.53
C MET A 219 -18.31 -10.63 -12.44
N ILE A 220 -18.47 -10.08 -11.24
CA ILE A 220 -19.23 -8.85 -11.03
C ILE A 220 -18.33 -7.67 -11.42
N PRO A 221 -18.85 -6.67 -12.16
CA PRO A 221 -18.09 -5.45 -12.44
C PRO A 221 -17.72 -4.77 -11.11
N GLN A 222 -16.45 -4.43 -10.95
CA GLN A 222 -15.98 -3.78 -9.72
C GLN A 222 -16.25 -2.27 -9.76
N ASP A 223 -16.60 -1.71 -8.60
CA ASP A 223 -16.73 -0.26 -8.43
C ASP A 223 -15.39 0.45 -8.63
N ALA A 224 -15.46 1.74 -9.00
CA ALA A 224 -14.26 2.53 -9.23
C ALA A 224 -13.40 2.61 -7.95
N PRO A 225 -12.06 2.43 -8.05
CA PRO A 225 -11.17 2.56 -6.93
C PRO A 225 -11.29 3.97 -6.33
N PRO A 226 -11.02 4.10 -5.01
CA PRO A 226 -11.18 5.36 -4.29
C PRO A 226 -10.45 6.49 -4.99
N GLU A 227 -11.04 7.68 -4.93
CA GLU A 227 -10.46 8.86 -5.54
C GLU A 227 -9.15 9.24 -4.87
N VAL A 228 -8.15 9.56 -5.69
CA VAL A 228 -6.87 10.05 -5.19
C VAL A 228 -7.07 11.52 -4.86
N LEU A 229 -6.74 11.91 -3.63
CA LEU A 229 -6.83 13.31 -3.20
C LEU A 229 -5.64 14.10 -3.77
N GLU A 230 -5.94 15.31 -4.27
CA GLU A 230 -4.90 16.25 -4.70
C GLU A 230 -4.07 16.75 -3.51
N PRO A 231 -2.75 16.96 -3.69
CA PRO A 231 -1.89 17.39 -2.60
C PRO A 231 -2.10 18.86 -2.26
N TYR A 232 -2.08 19.19 -0.98
CA TYR A 232 -2.12 20.57 -0.49
C TYR A 232 -0.74 21.22 -0.59
N ALA A 233 -0.69 22.55 -0.72
CA ALA A 233 0.55 23.31 -0.72
C ALA A 233 1.25 23.24 0.64
N ALA A 234 2.57 23.06 0.62
CA ALA A 234 3.41 23.08 1.81
C ALA A 234 3.35 24.47 2.50
N ILE A 235 3.21 24.46 3.82
CA ILE A 235 3.21 25.68 4.64
C ILE A 235 4.64 26.17 4.82
N LEU A 236 4.86 27.46 4.59
CA LEU A 236 6.14 28.13 4.85
C LEU A 236 6.15 28.71 6.28
N PRO A 237 7.27 28.58 7.02
CA PRO A 237 7.41 29.22 8.33
C PRO A 237 7.54 30.75 8.19
N GLU A 238 7.00 31.47 9.17
CA GLU A 238 7.11 32.93 9.24
C GLU A 238 8.40 33.33 9.96
N TYR A 239 9.18 34.21 9.32
CA TYR A 239 10.45 34.70 9.85
C TYR A 239 10.34 36.16 10.29
N THR A 240 10.77 36.45 11.52
CA THR A 240 10.86 37.82 12.04
C THR A 240 12.30 38.33 11.98
N LEU A 241 12.52 39.44 11.27
CA LEU A 241 13.84 40.08 11.19
C LEU A 241 14.20 40.81 12.50
N PRO A 242 15.50 40.90 12.86
CA PRO A 242 15.94 41.68 14.00
C PRO A 242 15.57 43.16 13.83
N ARG A 243 15.16 43.80 14.92
CA ARG A 243 14.84 45.22 14.95
C ARG A 243 16.02 46.07 14.44
N ALA A 244 15.73 47.27 13.93
CA ALA A 244 16.78 48.24 13.63
C ALA A 244 17.51 48.64 14.92
N LEU A 245 18.84 48.79 14.86
CA LEU A 245 19.64 49.30 15.97
C LEU A 245 19.28 50.78 16.18
N GLN A 246 19.08 51.16 17.43
CA GLN A 246 18.86 52.54 17.84
C GLN A 246 20.06 53.04 18.64
N ASP A 247 20.19 54.37 18.78
CA ASP A 247 21.35 54.99 19.43
C ASP A 247 21.62 54.46 20.86
N PHE A 248 20.58 54.00 21.56
CA PHE A 248 20.72 53.39 22.89
C PHE A 248 21.31 51.97 22.89
N ASP A 249 21.25 51.23 21.77
CA ASP A 249 21.77 49.86 21.67
C ASP A 249 23.31 49.83 21.66
N TYR A 250 23.95 50.95 21.30
CA TYR A 250 25.41 51.10 21.30
C TYR A 250 26.01 51.37 22.68
N GLY A 251 25.18 51.74 23.66
CA GLY A 251 25.62 52.12 25.00
C GLY A 251 26.15 53.56 25.11
N PRO A 252 26.45 54.03 26.34
CA PRO A 252 26.93 55.38 26.56
C PRO A 252 28.35 55.58 25.99
N GLU A 253 28.58 56.72 25.36
CA GLU A 253 29.92 57.12 24.93
C GLU A 253 30.86 57.25 26.16
N PRO A 254 32.13 56.82 26.05
CA PRO A 254 33.10 56.97 27.14
C PRO A 254 33.23 58.44 27.54
N ILE A 255 33.33 58.71 28.85
CA ILE A 255 33.52 60.06 29.40
C ILE A 255 34.87 60.11 30.13
N LYS A 256 35.68 61.16 29.88
CA LYS A 256 37.01 61.32 30.49
C LYS A 256 36.94 61.24 32.01
N GLY A 257 37.72 60.31 32.59
CA GLY A 257 37.89 60.20 34.05
C GLY A 257 36.82 59.38 34.78
N VAL A 258 35.88 58.76 34.06
CA VAL A 258 34.88 57.83 34.62
C VAL A 258 35.20 56.42 34.13
N VAL A 259 35.30 55.45 35.05
CA VAL A 259 35.43 54.03 34.67
C VAL A 259 34.10 53.60 34.08
N ALA A 260 34.06 53.39 32.76
CA ALA A 260 32.84 52.99 32.07
C ALA A 260 32.38 51.59 32.56
N GLN A 261 31.17 51.51 33.12
CA GLN A 261 30.51 50.23 33.37
C GLN A 261 29.98 49.71 32.02
N VAL A 262 30.68 48.72 31.47
CA VAL A 262 30.35 48.07 30.19
C VAL A 262 28.92 47.51 30.28
N SER A 263 27.99 48.11 29.56
CA SER A 263 26.63 47.60 29.44
C SER A 263 26.56 46.71 28.20
N THR A 264 26.62 45.39 28.41
CA THR A 264 26.38 44.39 27.35
C THR A 264 24.87 44.23 27.14
N SER A 265 24.22 45.23 26.55
CA SER A 265 22.78 45.22 26.31
C SER A 265 22.44 44.95 24.84
N ALA A 266 22.76 43.74 24.37
CA ALA A 266 22.20 43.23 23.12
C ALA A 266 21.60 41.84 23.34
N PRO A 267 20.37 41.74 23.90
CA PRO A 267 19.69 40.47 24.16
C PRO A 267 19.49 39.61 22.90
N TRP A 268 19.42 40.24 21.72
CA TRP A 268 19.25 39.54 20.43
C TRP A 268 20.48 38.70 20.05
N LEU A 269 21.68 39.07 20.50
CA LEU A 269 22.91 38.33 20.22
C LEU A 269 22.94 36.96 20.96
N ASN A 270 22.30 36.88 22.12
CA ASN A 270 22.09 35.61 22.83
C ASN A 270 20.93 34.79 22.22
N ALA A 271 19.96 35.45 21.59
CA ALA A 271 18.80 34.77 20.98
C ALA A 271 19.17 34.03 19.69
N LEU A 272 20.05 34.59 18.83
CA LEU A 272 20.50 33.90 17.60
C LEU A 272 21.25 32.59 17.88
N GLY A 273 22.02 32.52 18.97
CA GLY A 273 22.66 31.28 19.41
C GLY A 273 21.68 30.20 19.90
N SER A 274 20.45 30.56 20.25
CA SER A 274 19.41 29.65 20.76
C SER A 274 18.36 29.23 19.73
N VAL A 275 18.29 29.91 18.58
CA VAL A 275 17.40 29.52 17.47
C VAL A 275 18.04 28.41 16.62
N SER A 276 19.37 28.37 16.52
CA SER A 276 20.07 27.32 15.75
C SER A 276 20.03 25.93 16.40
N SER A 277 19.98 25.82 17.73
CA SER A 277 19.93 24.53 18.44
C SER A 277 18.51 23.92 18.51
N ASN A 278 17.47 24.77 18.52
CA ASN A 278 16.08 24.33 18.59
C ASN A 278 15.50 23.96 17.21
N LEU A 279 16.01 24.54 16.11
CA LEU A 279 15.59 24.16 14.77
C LEU A 279 16.14 22.77 14.38
N VAL A 280 17.40 22.48 14.70
CA VAL A 280 18.03 21.17 14.40
C VAL A 280 17.40 20.02 15.20
N SER A 281 16.96 20.28 16.44
CA SER A 281 16.32 19.27 17.30
C SER A 281 14.83 19.04 16.99
N ALA A 282 14.11 20.05 16.46
CA ALA A 282 12.72 19.90 16.03
C ALA A 282 12.57 19.15 14.70
N PHE A 283 13.54 19.27 13.77
CA PHE A 283 13.50 18.55 12.50
C PHE A 283 14.03 17.10 12.58
N SER A 284 14.76 16.73 13.64
CA SER A 284 15.21 15.33 13.84
C SER A 284 14.12 14.41 14.40
N ASN A 285 13.04 14.94 15.00
CA ASN A 285 12.08 14.15 15.79
C ASN A 285 10.65 14.10 15.23
N ASN A 286 10.37 14.72 14.07
CA ASN A 286 9.03 14.74 13.48
C ASN A 286 9.00 14.18 12.05
N GLY A 287 9.64 13.03 11.85
CA GLY A 287 9.35 12.15 10.72
C GLY A 287 8.10 11.32 11.03
N PRO A 288 7.11 11.21 10.12
CA PRO A 288 5.94 10.36 10.34
C PRO A 288 6.38 8.91 10.55
N ASN A 289 5.98 8.34 11.69
CA ASN A 289 6.09 6.92 12.00
C ASN A 289 5.14 6.14 11.08
N LEU A 290 5.62 5.86 9.86
CA LEU A 290 5.02 4.91 8.93
C LEU A 290 5.68 3.56 9.17
N GLY A 291 4.83 2.55 9.36
CA GLY A 291 5.16 1.27 9.95
C GLY A 291 6.36 0.53 9.37
N GLY A 292 7.14 -0.05 10.28
CA GLY A 292 7.74 -1.37 10.19
C GLY A 292 8.75 -1.60 9.07
N PHE A 293 10.04 -1.48 9.41
CA PHE A 293 11.07 -2.49 9.12
C PHE A 293 12.20 -2.33 10.14
N SER A 294 12.26 -3.27 11.09
CA SER A 294 13.31 -3.37 12.10
C SER A 294 14.57 -3.97 11.46
N TYR A 295 15.56 -3.14 11.15
CA TYR A 295 16.93 -3.61 10.97
C TYR A 295 17.72 -3.38 12.26
N GLY A 296 18.30 -4.48 12.75
CA GLY A 296 19.00 -4.56 14.01
C GLY A 296 20.14 -3.56 14.14
N ASN A 297 20.10 -2.89 15.29
CA ASN A 297 21.16 -2.10 15.91
C ASN A 297 22.46 -2.93 16.04
N THR A 298 23.46 -2.65 15.20
CA THR A 298 24.84 -3.10 15.43
C THR A 298 25.58 -2.04 16.24
N GLY A 299 25.66 -2.32 17.54
CA GLY A 299 26.51 -1.60 18.48
C GLY A 299 27.98 -1.63 18.05
N ILE A 300 28.61 -0.48 18.23
CA ILE A 300 30.06 -0.29 18.20
C ILE A 300 30.66 -1.12 19.35
N GLY A 301 31.27 -2.24 19.00
CA GLY A 301 31.98 -3.12 19.92
C GLY A 301 33.36 -3.45 19.36
N ALA A 302 34.38 -2.87 19.97
CA ALA A 302 35.77 -3.23 19.75
C ALA A 302 36.01 -4.69 20.16
N GLY A 303 36.72 -5.46 19.34
CA GLY A 303 37.16 -6.81 19.68
C GLY A 303 37.53 -7.61 18.45
N GLY A 304 38.82 -7.89 18.28
CA GLY A 304 39.37 -8.62 17.15
C GLY A 304 38.91 -10.07 17.05
N GLY A 305 39.10 -10.66 15.88
CA GLY A 305 38.87 -12.08 15.64
C GLY A 305 38.59 -12.38 14.18
N SER A 306 39.64 -12.67 13.43
CA SER A 306 39.60 -13.10 12.04
C SER A 306 39.21 -14.58 11.88
N VAL A 307 38.57 -14.89 10.74
CA VAL A 307 38.45 -16.21 10.06
C VAL A 307 37.48 -17.18 10.76
N GLY A 308 36.45 -17.76 10.15
CA GLY A 308 36.09 -18.04 8.76
C GLY A 308 35.48 -19.45 8.77
N GLY A 309 34.24 -19.63 8.30
CA GLY A 309 33.56 -20.92 8.41
C GLY A 309 32.26 -20.98 7.63
N ILE A 310 32.37 -21.47 6.40
CA ILE A 310 31.30 -21.73 5.43
C ILE A 310 30.37 -22.82 5.98
N GLY A 311 29.06 -22.61 5.80
CA GLY A 311 28.00 -23.37 6.46
C GLY A 311 27.72 -24.77 5.93
N THR A 312 26.75 -25.43 6.55
CA THR A 312 25.92 -26.47 5.92
C THR A 312 24.61 -26.60 6.73
N PHE A 313 23.50 -26.38 6.03
CA PHE A 313 22.13 -26.62 6.47
C PHE A 313 21.85 -28.14 6.51
N GLY A 314 21.15 -28.62 7.55
CA GLY A 314 20.36 -29.85 7.47
C GLY A 314 19.11 -29.64 6.59
N PRO A 315 18.39 -30.71 6.20
CA PRO A 315 17.56 -31.38 7.20
C PRO A 315 17.47 -32.90 7.10
N ASN A 316 17.09 -33.47 8.24
CA ASN A 316 16.66 -34.83 8.51
C ASN A 316 15.25 -35.07 7.95
N TYR A 317 15.00 -36.17 7.22
CA TYR A 317 13.76 -36.98 7.25
C TYR A 317 13.92 -38.25 6.40
N GLY A 318 13.54 -39.41 6.95
CA GLY A 318 12.90 -40.48 6.17
C GLY A 318 13.52 -41.88 6.18
N PHE A 319 12.90 -42.78 6.97
CA PHE A 319 12.67 -44.23 6.75
C PHE A 319 12.63 -44.64 5.26
N THR A 320 13.05 -45.82 4.78
CA THR A 320 12.81 -47.23 5.17
C THR A 320 13.73 -48.13 4.30
N ALA A 321 14.00 -49.36 4.79
CA ALA A 321 14.29 -50.61 4.04
C ALA A 321 15.39 -50.62 2.96
#